data_AF-A0A2E7HHR5-F1
#
_entry.id   AF-A0A2E7HHR5-F1
#
_cell.length_a   1.000
_cell.length_b   1.000
_cell.length_c   1.000
_cell.angle_alpha   90.00
_cell.angle_beta   90.00
_cell.angle_gamma   90.00
#
_symmetry.space_group_name_H-M   'P 1'
#
loop_
_entity.id
_entity.type
_entity.pdbx_description
1 polymer ?
#
loop_
_entity_poly.entity_id
_entity_poly.type
_entity_poly.pdbx_seq_one_letter_code
_entity_poly.pdbx_strand_id
1 'polypeptide(L)' 'MDGQPNILLLEADQLSASALTCYGHLFVVTPTIDRLAAEGVVFEDAYCNFPLCAPSRFSMMAGQLASPHRSLGQRRRVCL' A
#
# COMPACT_ATOMS: atom_id res chain seq x y z
N MET A 1 -18.16 25.11 -0.27
CA MET A 1 -17.16 24.01 -0.35
C MET A 1 -16.95 23.39 1.03
N ASP A 2 -17.95 23.49 1.92
CA ASP A 2 -17.75 23.25 3.35
C ASP A 2 -18.46 21.95 3.72
N GLY A 3 -17.77 20.82 3.56
CA GLY A 3 -18.30 19.51 3.94
C GLY A 3 -17.76 18.33 3.15
N GLN A 4 -17.11 18.54 2.00
CA GLN A 4 -16.46 17.45 1.26
C GLN A 4 -15.03 17.24 1.79
N PRO A 5 -14.70 16.07 2.35
CA PRO A 5 -13.34 15.81 2.81
C PRO A 5 -12.37 15.66 1.64
N ASN A 6 -11.15 16.17 1.81
CA ASN A 6 -10.05 15.85 0.91
C ASN A 6 -9.52 14.46 1.25
N ILE A 7 -9.25 13.64 0.22
CA ILE A 7 -8.72 12.29 0.38
C ILE A 7 -7.28 12.27 -0.12
N LEU A 8 -6.35 11.89 0.76
CA LEU A 8 -4.94 11.67 0.44
C LEU A 8 -4.62 10.19 0.58
N LEU A 9 -4.21 9.55 -0.52
CA LEU A 9 -3.71 8.17 -0.54
C LEU A 9 -2.17 8.20 -0.58
N LEU A 10 -1.53 7.66 0.45
CA LEU A 10 -0.07 7.52 0.54
C LEU A 10 0.30 6.03 0.41
N GLU A 11 1.06 5.69 -0.63
CA GLU A 11 1.57 4.32 -0.87
C GLU A 11 3.11 4.36 -0.87
N ALA A 12 3.74 3.58 0.03
CA ALA A 12 5.19 3.45 0.11
C ALA A 12 5.66 2.20 -0.63
N ASP A 13 6.62 2.33 -1.56
CA ASP A 13 7.12 1.19 -2.34
C ASP A 13 8.02 0.29 -1.47
N GLN A 14 7.74 -1.02 -1.50
CA GLN A 14 8.47 -2.08 -0.79
C GLN A 14 8.58 -1.93 0.74
N LEU A 15 7.73 -1.12 1.38
CA LEU A 15 7.73 -0.98 2.85
C LEU A 15 7.07 -2.20 3.51
N SER A 16 7.82 -2.89 4.38
CA SER A 16 7.28 -3.96 5.22
C SER A 16 6.62 -3.38 6.47
N ALA A 17 5.47 -3.93 6.87
CA ALA A 17 4.82 -3.60 8.15
C ALA A 17 5.79 -3.80 9.34
N SER A 18 6.58 -4.88 9.30
CA SER A 18 7.56 -5.20 10.36
C SER A 18 8.67 -4.17 10.54
N ALA A 19 8.81 -3.20 9.63
CA ALA A 19 9.78 -2.13 9.76
C ALA A 19 9.27 -0.93 10.58
N LEU A 20 7.98 -0.88 10.93
CA LEU A 20 7.36 0.26 11.61
C LEU A 20 7.15 -0.02 13.11
N THR A 21 7.33 1.01 13.93
CA THR A 21 7.16 0.93 15.39
C THR A 21 5.72 0.61 15.78
N CYS A 22 4.74 1.14 15.04
CA CYS A 22 3.33 0.82 15.26
C CYS A 22 2.98 -0.67 15.07
N TYR A 23 3.82 -1.44 14.38
CA TYR A 23 3.71 -2.91 14.26
C TYR A 23 4.75 -3.66 15.12
N GLY A 24 5.35 -2.99 16.12
CA GLY A 24 6.22 -3.61 17.13
C GLY A 24 7.73 -3.54 16.85
N HIS A 25 8.18 -2.81 15.82
CA HIS A 25 9.61 -2.64 15.58
C HIS A 25 10.26 -1.75 16.66
N LEU A 26 11.42 -2.15 17.19
CA LEU A 26 12.02 -1.50 18.38
C LEU A 26 13.02 -0.37 18.09
N PHE A 27 13.60 -0.32 16.88
CA PHE A 27 14.77 0.55 16.60
C PHE A 27 14.56 1.59 15.49
N VAL A 28 13.50 1.44 14.69
CA VAL A 28 13.23 2.34 13.56
C VAL A 28 12.48 3.55 14.10
N VAL A 29 12.86 4.73 13.62
CA VAL A 29 12.30 6.00 14.09
C VAL A 29 11.33 6.52 13.03
N THR A 30 10.02 6.44 13.29
CA THR A 30 8.95 6.80 12.34
C THR A 30 7.93 7.78 12.95
N PRO A 31 8.35 8.94 13.50
CA PRO A 31 7.50 9.78 14.35
C PRO A 31 6.22 10.28 13.65
N THR A 32 6.28 10.57 12.35
CA THR A 32 5.10 11.03 11.60
C THR A 32 4.09 9.90 11.37
N ILE A 33 4.57 8.68 11.08
CA ILE A 33 3.71 7.51 10.85
C ILE A 33 3.13 7.06 12.19
N ASP A 34 3.93 7.04 13.25
CA ASP A 34 3.49 6.66 14.60
C ASP A 34 2.40 7.62 15.11
N ARG A 35 2.54 8.93 14.81
CA ARG A 35 1.49 9.91 15.10
C ARG A 35 0.20 9.65 14.32
N LEU A 36 0.29 9.34 13.02
CA LEU A 36 -0.87 8.97 12.20
C LEU A 36 -1.56 7.70 12.71
N ALA A 37 -0.78 6.72 13.18
CA ALA A 37 -1.30 5.50 13.77
C ALA A 37 -2.04 5.77 15.10
N ALA A 38 -1.50 6.66 15.95
CA ALA A 38 -2.11 7.02 17.23
C ALA A 38 -3.38 7.89 17.10
N GLU A 39 -3.45 8.75 16.07
CA GLU A 39 -4.60 9.62 15.78
C GLU A 39 -5.67 8.92 14.91
N GLY A 40 -5.39 7.72 14.40
CA GLY A 40 -6.19 7.04 13.37
C GLY A 40 -6.51 5.59 13.69
N VAL A 41 -6.63 4.79 12.62
CA VAL A 41 -6.90 3.35 12.71
C VAL A 41 -5.74 2.59 12.06
N VAL A 42 -5.24 1.58 12.76
CA VAL A 42 -4.22 0.65 12.26
C VAL A 42 -4.89 -0.64 11.87
N PHE A 43 -4.56 -1.17 10.70
CA PHE A 43 -5.05 -2.46 10.23
C PHE A 43 -3.97 -3.52 10.49
N GLU A 44 -4.24 -4.47 11.39
CA GLU A 44 -3.34 -5.58 11.68
C GLU A 44 -3.24 -6.55 10.49
N ASP A 45 -4.35 -6.72 9.76
CA ASP A 45 -4.48 -7.62 8.61
C ASP A 45 -4.78 -6.84 7.32
N ALA A 46 -3.74 -6.29 6.70
CA ALA A 46 -3.81 -5.62 5.39
C ALA A 46 -2.91 -6.32 4.36
N TYR A 47 -3.52 -6.92 3.33
CA TYR A 47 -2.81 -7.69 2.31
C TYR A 47 -2.81 -7.00 0.95
N CYS A 48 -1.67 -7.03 0.24
CA CYS A 48 -1.62 -6.62 -1.16
C CYS A 48 -2.31 -7.67 -2.04
N ASN A 49 -2.95 -7.22 -3.13
CA ASN A 49 -3.64 -8.10 -4.07
C ASN A 49 -2.66 -8.94 -4.92
N PHE A 50 -1.40 -8.50 -5.04
CA PHE A 50 -0.37 -9.17 -5.84
C PHE A 50 1.03 -8.80 -5.34
N PRO A 51 1.98 -9.74 -5.17
CA PRO A 51 3.31 -9.48 -4.61
C PRO A 51 4.31 -8.88 -5.62
N LEU A 52 3.85 -7.96 -6.48
CA LEU A 52 4.68 -7.18 -7.42
C LEU A 52 4.14 -5.75 -7.49
N CYS A 53 5.05 -4.78 -7.59
CA CYS A 53 4.74 -3.36 -7.49
C CYS A 53 3.64 -2.93 -8.47
N ALA A 54 3.77 -3.28 -9.76
CA ALA A 54 2.83 -2.87 -10.82
C ALA A 54 1.41 -3.45 -10.67
N PRO A 55 1.23 -4.78 -10.58
CA PRO A 55 -0.11 -5.33 -10.40
C PRO A 55 -0.74 -4.97 -9.05
N SER A 56 0.04 -4.75 -7.98
CA SER A 56 -0.48 -4.29 -6.68
C SER A 56 -1.15 -2.92 -6.80
N ARG A 57 -0.41 -1.91 -7.30
CA ARG A 57 -0.92 -0.54 -7.45
C ARG A 57 -2.09 -0.46 -8.44
N PHE A 58 -2.04 -1.21 -9.54
CA PHE A 58 -3.17 -1.23 -10.48
C PHE A 58 -4.43 -1.84 -9.86
N SER A 59 -4.28 -2.91 -9.07
CA SER A 59 -5.42 -3.54 -8.39
C SER A 59 -6.02 -2.61 -7.33
N MET A 60 -5.18 -1.93 -6.56
CA MET A 60 -5.61 -0.95 -5.55
C MET A 60 -6.35 0.23 -6.19
N MET A 61 -5.78 0.85 -7.22
CA MET A 61 -6.37 2.02 -7.88
C MET A 61 -7.65 1.70 -8.66
N ALA A 62 -7.76 0.48 -9.21
CA ALA A 62 -8.95 0.05 -9.93
C ALA A 62 -10.05 -0.51 -9.02
N GLY A 63 -9.75 -0.85 -7.76
CA GLY A 63 -10.66 -1.60 -6.88
C GLY A 63 -11.00 -2.99 -7.43
N GLN A 64 -10.08 -3.60 -8.17
CA GLN A 64 -10.27 -4.89 -8.86
C GLN A 64 -9.08 -5.80 -8.59
N LEU A 65 -9.33 -7.11 -8.50
CA LEU A 65 -8.26 -8.09 -8.37
C LEU A 65 -7.40 -8.14 -9.64
N ALA A 66 -6.11 -8.40 -9.47
CA ALA A 66 -5.18 -8.67 -10.56
C ALA A 66 -5.59 -9.98 -11.27
N SER A 67 -6.42 -9.90 -12.30
CA SER A 67 -6.73 -11.07 -13.11
C SER A 67 -5.60 -11.33 -14.12
N PRO A 68 -5.23 -12.61 -14.36
CA PRO A 68 -4.20 -12.95 -15.35
C PRO A 68 -4.48 -12.41 -16.76
N HIS A 69 -5.76 -12.13 -17.06
CA HIS A 69 -6.24 -11.68 -18.35
C HIS A 69 -6.47 -10.17 -18.45
N ARG A 70 -6.48 -9.40 -17.34
CA ARG A 70 -6.57 -7.92 -17.37
C ARG A 70 -5.29 -7.21 -16.98
N SER A 71 -4.33 -7.89 -16.35
CA SER A 71 -2.98 -7.34 -16.11
C SER A 71 -2.14 -7.20 -17.39
N LEU A 72 -2.78 -7.14 -18.56
CA LEU A 72 -2.27 -6.97 -19.93
C LEU A 72 -1.51 -5.64 -20.18
N GLY A 73 -0.93 -5.05 -19.13
CA GLY A 73 0.20 -4.12 -19.23
C GLY A 73 1.55 -4.81 -19.17
N GLN A 74 1.66 -6.01 -18.57
CA GLN A 74 2.85 -6.87 -18.70
C GLN A 74 2.78 -7.69 -20.01
N ARG A 75 2.70 -6.99 -21.15
CA ARG A 75 2.90 -7.63 -22.46
C ARG A 75 4.37 -8.06 -22.56
N ARG A 76 4.63 -9.36 -22.34
CA ARG A 76 5.69 -10.17 -22.97
C ARG A 76 7.00 -9.44 -23.36
N ARG A 77 7.58 -8.65 -22.46
CA ARG A 77 8.94 -8.09 -22.59
C ARG A 77 9.63 -8.07 -21.22
N VAL A 78 9.72 -9.23 -20.59
CA VAL A 78 10.90 -9.51 -19.79
C VAL A 78 11.80 -10.27 -20.75
N CYS A 79 12.79 -9.57 -21.32
CA CYS A 79 13.91 -10.23 -21.95
C CYS A 79 14.55 -11.13 -20.88
N LEU A 80 14.68 -12.41 -21.21
CA LEU A 80 15.76 -13.25 -20.70
C LEU A 80 17.11 -12.58 -21.01
#